data_AF-A0A554VZX1-F1
#
_entry.id   AF-A0A554VZX1-F1
#
_cell.length_a   1.000
_cell.length_b   1.000
_cell.length_c   1.000
_cell.angle_alpha   90.00
_cell.angle_beta   90.00
_cell.angle_gamma   90.00
#
_symmetry.space_group_name_H-M   'P 1'
#
loop_
_entity.id
_entity.type
_entity.pdbx_description
1 polymer ?
#
loop_
_entity_poly.entity_id
_entity_poly.type
_entity_poly.pdbx_seq_one_letter_code
_entity_poly.pdbx_strand_id
1 'polypeptide(L)'
;MPLPAKAFQRWLHGIAPDTSIADVCRLSGVKRTTLAQQLVRGKVAESTVVSISRAFNVNPVTSLAYFETYRDLAGSQIPPSPRELVSQIATVDLLRAMIARSGNEPAPEASGARQAGLLALGPAAHATSVKNWVDAIDDGELRHRVSAATGIAPQNYSAQLTANRMAPEVAIATSRAAGVGLTGGLVATGLVTEAEAGWGPGSRQAALDMLTDGDLAVLAGDRLQAMGKTLRRQEQDQEQTELILENLG
;
A
#
# COMPACT_ATOMS: atom_id res chain seq x y z
N MET A 1 11.37 4.92 9.74
CA MET A 1 12.68 5.25 10.29
C MET A 1 13.69 4.59 9.39
N PRO A 2 14.61 5.36 8.79
CA PRO A 2 15.56 4.78 7.86
C PRO A 2 16.45 3.75 8.55
N LEU A 3 16.81 2.72 7.80
CA LEU A 3 17.58 1.57 8.24
C LEU A 3 19.05 1.96 8.52
N PRO A 4 19.69 1.42 9.56
CA PRO A 4 21.10 1.71 9.84
C PRO A 4 22.02 1.23 8.69
N ALA A 5 22.88 2.10 8.19
CA ALA A 5 23.77 1.78 7.05
C ALA A 5 24.70 0.58 7.31
N LYS A 6 25.19 0.41 8.55
CA LYS A 6 26.02 -0.76 8.91
C LYS A 6 25.25 -2.07 8.81
N ALA A 7 24.01 -2.10 9.30
CA ALA A 7 23.14 -3.27 9.18
C ALA A 7 22.82 -3.55 7.69
N PHE A 8 22.59 -2.50 6.90
CA PHE A 8 22.38 -2.60 5.46
C PHE A 8 23.60 -3.19 4.74
N GLN A 9 24.82 -2.74 5.05
CA GLN A 9 26.03 -3.28 4.43
C GLN A 9 26.22 -4.77 4.75
N ARG A 10 25.94 -5.17 5.99
CA ARG A 10 26.00 -6.58 6.42
C ARG A 10 24.95 -7.43 5.70
N TRP A 11 23.72 -6.92 5.57
CA TRP A 11 22.66 -7.55 4.79
C TRP A 11 23.07 -7.71 3.32
N LEU A 12 23.57 -6.63 2.70
CA LEU A 12 23.96 -6.60 1.30
C LEU A 12 25.07 -7.62 1.00
N HIS A 13 26.08 -7.69 1.87
CA HIS A 13 27.14 -8.69 1.74
C HIS A 13 26.62 -10.12 1.86
N GLY A 14 25.53 -10.35 2.61
CA GLY A 14 24.90 -11.67 2.71
C GLY A 14 24.18 -12.13 1.44
N ILE A 15 23.53 -11.21 0.71
CA ILE A 15 22.77 -11.53 -0.51
C ILE A 15 23.57 -11.36 -1.80
N ALA A 16 24.67 -10.60 -1.75
CA ALA A 16 25.48 -10.24 -2.91
C ALA A 16 26.97 -10.10 -2.52
N PRO A 17 27.62 -11.17 -2.01
CA PRO A 17 28.97 -11.10 -1.44
C PRO A 17 30.04 -10.64 -2.44
N ASP A 18 29.94 -11.09 -3.69
CA ASP A 18 30.93 -10.85 -4.75
C ASP A 18 30.54 -9.72 -5.71
N THR A 19 29.47 -8.98 -5.39
CA THR A 19 28.95 -7.93 -6.27
C THR A 19 29.48 -6.56 -5.86
N SER A 20 30.04 -5.83 -6.82
CA SER A 20 30.43 -4.43 -6.59
C SER A 20 29.22 -3.53 -6.30
N ILE A 21 29.40 -2.47 -5.50
CA ILE A 21 28.33 -1.47 -5.26
C ILE A 21 27.86 -0.83 -6.58
N ALA A 22 28.77 -0.67 -7.54
CA ALA A 22 28.45 -0.17 -8.87
C ALA A 22 27.45 -1.08 -9.60
N ASP A 23 27.64 -2.39 -9.52
CA ASP A 23 26.75 -3.38 -10.11
C ASP A 23 25.43 -3.51 -9.34
N VAL A 24 25.46 -3.46 -8.01
CA VAL A 24 24.23 -3.41 -7.19
C VAL A 24 23.35 -2.24 -7.61
N CYS A 25 23.89 -1.04 -7.75
CA CYS A 25 23.15 0.13 -8.22
C CYS A 25 22.62 -0.04 -9.65
N ARG A 26 23.42 -0.62 -10.55
CA ARG A 26 23.02 -0.86 -11.94
C ARG A 26 21.86 -1.85 -12.03
N LEU A 27 21.92 -2.97 -11.28
CA LEU A 27 20.91 -4.02 -11.30
C LEU A 27 19.61 -3.59 -10.58
N SER A 28 19.72 -2.85 -9.48
CA SER A 28 18.56 -2.38 -8.70
C SER A 28 17.89 -1.12 -9.23
N GLY A 29 18.51 -0.42 -10.18
CA GLY A 29 18.04 0.90 -10.63
C GLY A 29 18.22 2.01 -9.60
N VAL A 30 18.80 1.73 -8.43
CA VAL A 30 19.11 2.75 -7.41
C VAL A 30 20.29 3.59 -7.90
N LYS A 31 20.09 4.91 -8.00
CA LYS A 31 21.15 5.84 -8.38
C LYS A 31 22.34 5.73 -7.42
N ARG A 32 23.55 5.59 -7.98
CA ARG A 32 24.79 5.45 -7.19
C ARG A 32 25.00 6.60 -6.21
N THR A 33 24.71 7.83 -6.64
CA THR A 33 24.80 9.03 -5.77
C THR A 33 23.81 8.97 -4.60
N THR A 34 22.59 8.48 -4.83
CA THR A 34 21.58 8.30 -3.78
C THR A 34 22.05 7.27 -2.76
N LEU A 35 22.53 6.10 -3.20
CA LEU A 35 23.02 5.07 -2.28
C LEU A 35 24.24 5.57 -1.49
N ALA A 36 25.21 6.20 -2.15
CA ALA A 36 26.37 6.77 -1.49
C ALA A 36 25.98 7.79 -0.41
N GLN A 37 25.04 8.70 -0.72
CA GLN A 37 24.54 9.68 0.23
C GLN A 37 23.82 9.04 1.42
N GLN A 38 23.02 7.99 1.19
CA GLN A 38 22.37 7.23 2.26
C GLN A 38 23.40 6.56 3.19
N LEU A 39 24.44 5.94 2.62
CA LEU A 39 25.51 5.32 3.38
C LEU A 39 26.30 6.34 4.21
N VAL A 40 26.66 7.48 3.62
CA VAL A 40 27.37 8.58 4.32
C VAL A 40 26.53 9.14 5.47
N ARG A 41 25.21 9.29 5.28
CA ARG A 41 24.28 9.74 6.33
C ARG A 41 23.97 8.67 7.38
N GLY A 42 24.49 7.45 7.21
CA GLY A 42 24.26 6.32 8.11
C GLY A 42 22.83 5.75 8.06
N LYS A 43 22.03 6.15 7.06
CA LYS A 43 20.58 5.93 6.99
C LYS A 43 20.16 5.56 5.58
N VAL A 44 19.61 4.35 5.43
CA VAL A 44 19.18 3.77 4.16
C VAL A 44 17.65 3.69 4.10
N ALA A 45 17.06 4.06 2.98
CA ALA A 45 15.61 3.98 2.81
C ALA A 45 15.16 2.53 2.60
N GLU A 46 13.98 2.19 3.09
CA GLU A 46 13.35 0.87 2.91
C GLU A 46 13.16 0.55 1.42
N SER A 47 12.80 1.54 0.60
CA SER A 47 12.67 1.39 -0.86
C SER A 47 13.98 1.00 -1.55
N THR A 48 15.14 1.41 -1.00
CA THR A 48 16.45 0.97 -1.48
C THR A 48 16.64 -0.53 -1.25
N VAL A 49 16.31 -1.02 -0.05
CA VAL A 49 16.38 -2.46 0.27
C VAL A 49 15.46 -3.24 -0.65
N VAL A 50 14.20 -2.81 -0.78
CA VAL A 50 13.22 -3.46 -1.66
C VAL A 50 13.69 -3.53 -3.11
N SER A 51 14.23 -2.43 -3.65
CA SER A 51 14.71 -2.39 -5.05
C SER A 51 15.88 -3.34 -5.26
N ILE A 52 16.80 -3.43 -4.30
CA ILE A 52 17.92 -4.37 -4.35
C ILE A 52 17.42 -5.81 -4.19
N SER A 53 16.53 -6.09 -3.23
CA SER A 53 15.95 -7.42 -3.03
C SER A 53 15.35 -7.97 -4.34
N ARG A 54 14.53 -7.15 -5.02
CA ARG A 54 13.94 -7.51 -6.32
C ARG A 54 14.99 -7.82 -7.38
N ALA A 55 16.05 -7.01 -7.47
CA ALA A 55 17.13 -7.21 -8.44
C ALA A 55 17.94 -8.49 -8.20
N PHE A 56 18.01 -8.97 -6.96
CA PHE A 56 18.66 -10.22 -6.59
C PHE A 56 17.68 -11.39 -6.41
N ASN A 57 16.42 -11.23 -6.85
CA ASN A 57 15.37 -12.24 -6.71
C ASN A 57 15.17 -12.75 -5.27
N VAL A 58 15.37 -11.86 -4.29
CA VAL A 58 15.10 -12.11 -2.88
C VAL A 58 13.77 -11.46 -2.52
N ASN A 59 12.93 -12.16 -1.76
CA ASN A 59 11.67 -11.58 -1.30
C ASN A 59 11.95 -10.30 -0.45
N PRO A 60 11.34 -9.14 -0.78
CA PRO A 60 11.56 -7.90 -0.05
C PRO A 60 11.09 -7.92 1.40
N VAL A 61 9.99 -8.62 1.72
CA VAL A 61 9.50 -8.77 3.10
C VAL A 61 10.52 -9.52 3.95
N THR A 62 11.07 -10.63 3.43
CA THR A 62 12.15 -11.38 4.09
C THR A 62 13.41 -10.52 4.27
N SER A 63 13.72 -9.67 3.29
CA SER A 63 14.88 -8.76 3.37
C SER A 63 14.68 -7.67 4.43
N LEU A 64 13.49 -7.07 4.50
CA LEU A 64 13.14 -6.11 5.54
C LEU A 64 13.21 -6.76 6.93
N ALA A 65 12.77 -8.02 7.06
CA ALA A 65 12.83 -8.76 8.32
C ALA A 65 14.25 -8.96 8.90
N TYR A 66 15.30 -8.77 8.09
CA TYR A 66 16.68 -8.77 8.58
C TYR A 66 16.98 -7.64 9.57
N PHE A 67 16.26 -6.52 9.45
CA PHE A 67 16.51 -5.31 10.22
C PHE A 67 15.68 -5.30 11.50
N GLU A 68 16.26 -4.84 12.60
CA GLU A 68 15.64 -4.89 13.94
C GLU A 68 14.23 -4.30 13.97
N THR A 69 14.06 -3.13 13.34
CA THR A 69 12.78 -2.41 13.26
C THR A 69 11.65 -3.24 12.63
N TYR A 70 12.01 -4.22 11.80
CA TYR A 70 11.13 -4.99 10.95
C TYR A 70 11.21 -6.50 11.24
N ARG A 71 11.91 -6.91 12.30
CA ARG A 71 12.19 -8.31 12.64
C ARG A 71 10.92 -9.17 12.73
N ASP A 72 9.81 -8.59 13.19
CA ASP A 72 8.52 -9.26 13.29
C ASP A 72 7.96 -9.76 11.94
N LEU A 73 8.44 -9.20 10.81
CA LEU A 73 8.09 -9.68 9.46
C LEU A 73 8.61 -11.10 9.18
N ALA A 74 9.58 -11.61 9.97
CA ALA A 74 10.05 -13.00 9.85
C ALA A 74 9.04 -14.03 10.41
N GLY A 75 8.05 -13.59 11.17
CA GLY A 75 7.03 -14.46 11.76
C GLY A 75 6.02 -15.00 10.75
N SER A 76 5.18 -15.94 11.20
CA SER A 76 4.04 -16.42 10.42
C SER A 76 3.11 -15.24 10.11
N GLN A 77 2.87 -14.99 8.83
CA GLN A 77 2.00 -13.90 8.41
C GLN A 77 0.54 -14.29 8.64
N ILE A 78 -0.22 -13.40 9.27
CA ILE A 78 -1.68 -13.50 9.34
C ILE A 78 -2.21 -13.18 7.94
N PRO A 79 -3.05 -14.04 7.33
CA PRO A 79 -3.62 -13.76 6.02
C PRO A 79 -4.52 -12.52 6.06
N PRO A 80 -4.61 -11.74 4.98
CA PRO A 80 -5.46 -10.56 4.94
C PRO A 80 -6.94 -10.95 5.06
N SER A 81 -7.70 -10.15 5.79
CA SER A 81 -9.16 -10.29 5.85
C SER A 81 -9.81 -9.93 4.49
N PRO A 82 -11.04 -10.40 4.21
CA PRO A 82 -11.76 -9.98 3.01
C PRO A 82 -11.92 -8.46 2.89
N ARG A 83 -12.10 -7.75 4.02
CA ARG A 83 -12.20 -6.28 4.05
C ARG A 83 -10.90 -5.62 3.63
N GLU A 84 -9.76 -6.14 4.08
CA GLU A 84 -8.44 -5.66 3.64
C GLU A 84 -8.25 -5.88 2.14
N LEU A 85 -8.61 -7.06 1.61
CA LEU A 85 -8.48 -7.36 0.18
C LEU A 85 -9.31 -6.41 -0.68
N VAL A 86 -10.59 -6.22 -0.34
CA VAL A 86 -11.50 -5.31 -1.05
C VAL A 86 -11.04 -3.85 -0.93
N SER A 87 -10.43 -3.45 0.18
CA SER A 87 -9.91 -2.10 0.37
C SER A 87 -8.83 -1.71 -0.66
N GLN A 88 -8.13 -2.72 -1.20
CA GLN A 88 -7.07 -2.57 -2.20
C GLN A 88 -7.60 -2.66 -3.64
N ILE A 89 -8.90 -2.51 -3.84
CA ILE A 89 -9.51 -2.40 -5.16
C ILE A 89 -9.79 -0.93 -5.44
N ALA A 90 -9.30 -0.44 -6.57
CA ALA A 90 -9.49 0.94 -6.97
C ALA A 90 -10.98 1.22 -7.22
N THR A 91 -11.44 2.44 -6.91
CA THR A 91 -12.84 2.85 -7.09
C THR A 91 -13.33 2.59 -8.52
N VAL A 92 -12.50 2.81 -9.53
CA VAL A 92 -12.84 2.54 -10.93
C VAL A 92 -13.17 1.08 -11.20
N ASP A 93 -12.46 0.15 -10.55
CA ASP A 93 -12.68 -1.29 -10.73
C ASP A 93 -13.93 -1.76 -9.96
N LEU A 94 -14.22 -1.14 -8.81
CA LEU A 94 -15.50 -1.35 -8.12
C LEU A 94 -16.69 -0.92 -8.99
N LEU A 95 -16.60 0.24 -9.65
CA LEU A 95 -17.65 0.74 -10.55
C LEU A 95 -17.81 -0.14 -11.80
N ARG A 96 -16.69 -0.61 -12.37
CA ARG A 96 -16.73 -1.58 -13.48
C ARG A 96 -17.42 -2.88 -13.06
N ALA A 97 -17.11 -3.40 -11.87
CA ALA A 97 -17.75 -4.58 -11.33
C ALA A 97 -19.26 -4.37 -11.12
N MET A 98 -19.68 -3.22 -10.59
CA MET A 98 -21.10 -2.88 -10.45
C MET A 98 -21.84 -2.87 -11.78
N ILE A 99 -21.29 -2.18 -12.80
CA ILE A 99 -21.90 -2.09 -14.13
C ILE A 99 -21.99 -3.48 -14.77
N ALA A 100 -20.94 -4.30 -14.62
CA ALA A 100 -20.92 -5.67 -15.13
C ALA A 100 -21.98 -6.56 -14.47
N ARG A 101 -22.28 -6.35 -13.19
CA ARG A 101 -23.31 -7.11 -12.46
C ARG A 101 -24.73 -6.62 -12.75
N SER A 102 -24.93 -5.30 -12.92
CA SER A 102 -26.25 -4.74 -13.23
C SER A 102 -26.71 -4.97 -14.67
N GLY A 103 -25.76 -5.18 -15.59
CA GLY A 103 -26.05 -5.45 -17.01
C GLY A 103 -26.45 -6.89 -17.34
N ASN A 104 -26.51 -7.81 -16.36
CA ASN A 104 -26.94 -9.19 -16.61
C ASN A 104 -28.47 -9.31 -16.59
N GLU A 105 -29.10 -9.17 -17.76
CA GLU A 105 -30.32 -9.93 -18.08
C GLU A 105 -30.03 -11.44 -18.02
N PRO A 106 -31.01 -12.28 -17.65
CA PRO A 106 -30.82 -13.73 -17.62
C PRO A 106 -30.81 -14.29 -19.05
N ALA A 107 -29.64 -14.34 -19.68
CA ALA A 107 -29.47 -15.14 -20.89
C ALA A 107 -29.35 -16.63 -20.51
N PRO A 108 -30.06 -17.54 -21.21
CA PRO A 108 -30.12 -18.96 -20.87
C PRO A 108 -28.79 -19.65 -21.22
N GLU A 109 -28.33 -20.46 -20.28
CA GLU A 109 -27.37 -21.57 -20.45
C GLU A 109 -26.18 -21.38 -21.41
N ALA A 110 -25.07 -20.88 -20.87
CA ALA A 110 -23.75 -21.24 -21.35
C ALA A 110 -22.72 -21.11 -20.21
N SER A 111 -22.58 -22.20 -19.46
CA SER A 111 -21.46 -22.46 -18.56
C SER A 111 -20.13 -22.22 -19.27
N GLY A 112 -19.30 -21.31 -18.73
CA GLY A 112 -17.89 -21.18 -19.07
C GLY A 112 -17.40 -19.78 -19.49
N ALA A 113 -18.28 -18.91 -20.02
CA ALA A 113 -17.87 -17.62 -20.59
C ALA A 113 -18.06 -16.40 -19.66
N ARG A 114 -18.75 -16.53 -18.51
CA ARG A 114 -18.92 -15.43 -17.55
C ARG A 114 -17.61 -14.98 -16.87
N GLN A 115 -16.57 -15.81 -16.87
CA GLN A 115 -15.26 -15.46 -16.31
C GLN A 115 -14.37 -14.62 -17.26
N ALA A 116 -14.67 -14.55 -18.56
CA ALA A 116 -13.73 -14.01 -19.55
C ALA A 116 -13.81 -12.48 -19.76
N GLY A 117 -14.72 -11.78 -19.06
CA GLY A 117 -14.98 -10.34 -19.26
C GLY A 117 -14.66 -9.42 -18.08
N LEU A 118 -14.29 -9.95 -16.91
CA LEU A 118 -13.84 -9.10 -15.80
C LEU A 118 -12.41 -8.66 -16.08
N LEU A 119 -12.28 -7.42 -16.57
CA LEU A 119 -11.00 -6.72 -16.73
C LEU A 119 -10.13 -6.96 -15.49
N ALA A 120 -8.87 -7.35 -15.69
CA ALA A 120 -7.93 -7.54 -14.60
C ALA A 120 -7.90 -6.29 -13.70
N LEU A 121 -8.04 -6.50 -12.39
CA LEU A 121 -8.00 -5.43 -11.40
C LEU A 121 -6.70 -4.62 -11.55
N GLY A 122 -6.80 -3.31 -11.36
CA GLY A 122 -5.65 -2.44 -11.30
C GLY A 122 -4.70 -2.79 -10.15
N PRO A 123 -3.53 -2.14 -10.07
CA PRO A 123 -2.57 -2.35 -8.99
C PRO A 123 -3.20 -2.07 -7.63
N ALA A 124 -2.82 -2.85 -6.61
CA ALA A 124 -3.28 -2.65 -5.24
C ALA A 124 -2.94 -1.25 -4.69
N ALA A 125 -1.73 -0.75 -4.98
CA ALA A 125 -1.36 0.61 -4.67
C ALA A 125 -1.96 1.59 -5.68
N HIS A 126 -2.91 2.39 -5.22
CA HIS A 126 -3.57 3.46 -5.98
C HIS A 126 -3.76 4.72 -5.10
N ALA A 127 -4.29 5.80 -5.67
CA ALA A 127 -4.35 7.13 -5.05
C ALA A 127 -5.10 7.24 -3.70
N THR A 128 -5.81 6.19 -3.29
CA THR A 128 -6.58 6.11 -2.05
C THR A 128 -6.32 4.83 -1.25
N SER A 129 -5.37 4.00 -1.69
CA SER A 129 -5.08 2.66 -1.13
C SER A 129 -4.76 2.67 0.37
N VAL A 130 -3.93 3.61 0.84
CA VAL A 130 -3.56 3.74 2.26
C VAL A 130 -4.78 4.11 3.10
N LYS A 131 -5.53 5.13 2.68
CA LYS A 131 -6.74 5.55 3.40
C LYS A 131 -7.77 4.43 3.43
N ASN A 132 -8.02 3.82 2.26
CA ASN A 132 -8.97 2.73 2.11
C ASN A 132 -8.64 1.53 3.01
N TRP A 133 -7.37 1.17 3.09
CA TRP A 133 -6.87 0.10 3.95
C TRP A 133 -7.11 0.41 5.41
N VAL A 134 -6.72 1.61 5.88
CA VAL A 134 -6.90 2.00 7.28
C VAL A 134 -8.38 2.02 7.65
N ASP A 135 -9.24 2.60 6.81
CA ASP A 135 -10.70 2.59 7.03
C ASP A 135 -11.28 1.16 7.12
N ALA A 136 -10.65 0.18 6.46
CA ALA A 136 -11.11 -1.22 6.47
C ALA A 136 -10.71 -1.99 7.74
N ILE A 137 -9.61 -1.59 8.40
CA ILE A 137 -9.08 -2.23 9.61
C ILE A 137 -9.34 -1.43 10.89
N ASP A 138 -9.84 -0.19 10.78
CA ASP A 138 -10.16 0.67 11.92
C ASP A 138 -11.45 0.21 12.60
N ASP A 139 -11.37 0.04 13.92
CA ASP A 139 -12.48 -0.27 14.82
C ASP A 139 -13.00 0.97 15.56
N GLY A 140 -12.52 2.15 15.20
CA GLY A 140 -12.85 3.45 15.79
C GLY A 140 -11.75 3.98 16.73
N GLU A 141 -10.88 3.11 17.24
CA GLU A 141 -9.83 3.46 18.22
C GLU A 141 -8.41 3.26 17.65
N LEU A 142 -8.28 2.84 16.39
CA LEU A 142 -6.97 2.52 15.80
C LEU A 142 -6.01 3.71 15.84
N ARG A 143 -6.51 4.91 15.53
CA ARG A 143 -5.69 6.13 15.55
C ARG A 143 -5.07 6.39 16.92
N HIS A 144 -5.82 6.19 17.99
CA HIS A 144 -5.34 6.38 19.36
C HIS A 144 -4.30 5.33 19.73
N ARG A 145 -4.54 4.06 19.38
CA ARG A 145 -3.59 2.96 19.61
C ARG A 145 -2.27 3.15 18.86
N VAL A 146 -2.33 3.57 17.59
CA VAL A 146 -1.11 3.85 16.81
C VAL A 146 -0.33 5.00 17.42
N SER A 147 -1.01 6.08 17.83
CA SER A 147 -0.37 7.22 18.47
C SER A 147 0.33 6.82 19.76
N ALA A 148 -0.34 6.05 20.63
CA ALA A 148 0.25 5.52 21.87
C ALA A 148 1.45 4.61 21.61
N ALA A 149 1.39 3.75 20.59
CA ALA A 149 2.45 2.79 20.28
C ALA A 149 3.68 3.40 19.59
N THR A 150 3.49 4.46 18.79
CA THR A 150 4.56 5.04 17.94
C THR A 150 5.09 6.38 18.44
N GLY A 151 4.36 7.05 19.35
CA GLY A 151 4.63 8.43 19.72
C GLY A 151 4.29 9.45 18.62
N ILE A 152 3.74 9.02 17.49
CA ILE A 152 3.31 9.92 16.42
C ILE A 152 2.02 10.62 16.86
N ALA A 153 2.03 11.95 16.85
CA ALA A 153 0.85 12.73 17.16
C ALA A 153 -0.33 12.36 16.23
N PRO A 154 -1.58 12.28 16.71
CA PRO A 154 -2.73 11.92 15.87
C PRO A 154 -2.90 12.79 14.63
N GLN A 155 -2.49 14.06 14.70
CA GLN A 155 -2.50 15.00 13.58
C GLN A 155 -1.53 14.58 12.47
N ASN A 156 -0.34 14.11 12.83
CA ASN A 156 0.66 13.63 11.86
C ASN A 156 0.21 12.32 11.19
N TYR A 157 -0.44 11.44 11.95
CA TYR A 157 -1.05 10.23 11.40
C TYR A 157 -2.16 10.59 10.40
N SER A 158 -3.06 11.50 10.77
CA SER A 158 -4.13 12.00 9.89
C SER A 158 -3.59 12.71 8.64
N ALA A 159 -2.47 13.44 8.76
CA ALA A 159 -1.81 14.06 7.62
C ALA A 159 -1.27 13.01 6.63
N GLN A 160 -0.68 11.91 7.12
CA GLN A 160 -0.24 10.79 6.30
C GLN A 160 -1.40 10.12 5.55
N LEU A 161 -2.54 9.91 6.23
CA LEU A 161 -3.75 9.37 5.60
C LEU A 161 -4.30 10.31 4.53
N THR A 162 -4.35 11.60 4.81
CA THR A 162 -4.85 12.63 3.88
C THR A 162 -3.95 12.71 2.64
N ALA A 163 -2.64 12.59 2.82
CA ALA A 163 -1.68 12.56 1.72
C ALA A 163 -1.65 11.23 0.96
N ASN A 164 -2.40 10.22 1.41
CA ASN A 164 -2.33 8.82 0.96
C ASN A 164 -0.88 8.30 0.90
N ARG A 165 -0.08 8.64 1.92
CA ARG A 165 1.32 8.25 2.04
C ARG A 165 1.61 7.94 3.50
N MET A 166 1.94 6.69 3.77
CA MET A 166 2.30 6.24 5.11
C MET A 166 3.72 5.70 5.11
N ALA A 167 4.52 6.07 6.10
CA ALA A 167 5.86 5.50 6.25
C ALA A 167 5.77 4.00 6.59
N PRO A 168 6.68 3.15 6.09
CA PRO A 168 6.60 1.70 6.30
C PRO A 168 6.53 1.27 7.78
N GLU A 169 7.27 1.96 8.65
CA GLU A 169 7.21 1.74 10.10
C GLU A 169 5.81 2.00 10.69
N VAL A 170 5.14 3.04 10.17
CA VAL A 170 3.80 3.44 10.63
C VAL A 170 2.79 2.46 10.10
N ALA A 171 2.95 1.96 8.87
CA ALA A 171 2.11 0.91 8.31
C ALA A 171 2.18 -0.39 9.14
N ILE A 172 3.37 -0.79 9.58
CA ILE A 172 3.54 -1.97 10.45
C ILE A 172 2.98 -1.73 11.84
N ALA A 173 3.23 -0.55 12.43
CA ALA A 173 2.64 -0.21 13.72
C ALA A 173 1.10 -0.16 13.67
N THR A 174 0.55 0.33 12.56
CA THR A 174 -0.90 0.34 12.30
C THR A 174 -1.45 -1.06 12.18
N SER A 175 -0.76 -1.94 11.42
CA SER A 175 -1.15 -3.35 11.30
C SER A 175 -1.15 -4.04 12.66
N ARG A 176 -0.09 -3.81 13.47
CA ARG A 176 0.03 -4.35 14.84
C ARG A 176 -1.07 -3.84 15.76
N ALA A 177 -1.37 -2.55 15.71
CA ALA A 177 -2.42 -1.94 16.53
C ALA A 177 -3.82 -2.45 16.16
N ALA A 178 -4.07 -2.75 14.89
CA ALA A 178 -5.32 -3.33 14.40
C ALA A 178 -5.41 -4.85 14.58
N GLY A 179 -4.31 -5.53 14.92
CA GLY A 179 -4.28 -6.99 15.04
C GLY A 179 -4.37 -7.74 13.70
N VAL A 180 -3.98 -7.10 12.59
CA VAL A 180 -3.98 -7.69 11.24
C VAL A 180 -2.56 -8.07 10.80
N GLY A 181 -2.44 -8.72 9.64
CA GLY A 181 -1.15 -9.09 9.05
C GLY A 181 -0.25 -7.89 8.78
N LEU A 182 1.05 -8.00 9.11
CA LEU A 182 1.99 -6.87 9.07
C LEU A 182 2.33 -6.38 7.65
N THR A 183 2.03 -7.18 6.63
CA THR A 183 2.34 -6.87 5.23
C THR A 183 1.23 -6.08 4.53
N GLY A 184 0.00 -6.05 5.08
CA GLY A 184 -1.14 -5.37 4.44
C GLY A 184 -0.90 -3.88 4.21
N GLY A 185 -0.39 -3.18 5.22
CA GLY A 185 -0.01 -1.77 5.08
C GLY A 185 1.18 -1.54 4.13
N LEU A 186 2.07 -2.52 3.98
CA LEU A 186 3.18 -2.43 3.02
C LEU A 186 2.69 -2.57 1.58
N VAL A 187 1.66 -3.38 1.34
CA VAL A 187 0.94 -3.46 0.06
C VAL A 187 0.21 -2.16 -0.24
N ALA A 188 -0.54 -1.63 0.75
CA ALA A 188 -1.29 -0.40 0.60
C ALA A 188 -0.41 0.83 0.32
N THR A 189 0.81 0.86 0.86
CA THR A 189 1.80 1.91 0.55
C THR A 189 2.50 1.71 -0.79
N GLY A 190 2.30 0.56 -1.45
CA GLY A 190 3.00 0.18 -2.68
C GLY A 190 4.48 -0.15 -2.48
N LEU A 191 4.93 -0.33 -1.23
CA LEU A 191 6.31 -0.72 -0.95
C LEU A 191 6.56 -2.15 -1.45
N VAL A 192 5.62 -3.06 -1.18
CA VAL A 192 5.67 -4.46 -1.63
C VAL A 192 4.44 -4.81 -2.45
N THR A 193 4.54 -5.84 -3.29
CA THR A 193 3.41 -6.38 -4.06
C THR A 193 2.59 -7.36 -3.22
N GLU A 194 1.39 -7.70 -3.68
CA GLU A 194 0.53 -8.71 -3.06
C GLU A 194 1.24 -10.07 -2.95
N ALA A 195 1.94 -10.49 -4.01
CA ALA A 195 2.69 -11.73 -4.03
C ALA A 195 3.88 -11.70 -3.07
N GLU A 196 4.62 -10.57 -3.01
CA GLU A 196 5.72 -10.39 -2.05
C GLU A 196 5.23 -10.42 -0.60
N ALA A 197 4.02 -9.92 -0.35
CA ALA A 197 3.34 -9.95 0.95
C ALA A 197 2.76 -11.31 1.34
N GLY A 198 2.83 -12.31 0.45
CA GLY A 198 2.31 -13.66 0.70
C GLY A 198 0.81 -13.81 0.48
N TRP A 199 0.16 -12.86 -0.20
CA TRP A 199 -1.26 -12.97 -0.53
C TRP A 199 -1.46 -14.02 -1.64
N GLY A 200 -2.54 -14.79 -1.53
CA GLY A 200 -2.88 -15.77 -2.56
C GLY A 200 -3.15 -15.11 -3.92
N PRO A 201 -2.76 -15.73 -5.05
CA PRO A 201 -3.10 -15.20 -6.38
C PRO A 201 -4.59 -14.99 -6.54
N GLY A 202 -5.00 -13.82 -7.04
CA GLY A 202 -6.41 -13.50 -7.26
C GLY A 202 -7.23 -13.24 -5.99
N SER A 203 -6.61 -13.15 -4.80
CA SER A 203 -7.35 -12.96 -3.54
C SER A 203 -8.26 -11.73 -3.54
N ARG A 204 -7.82 -10.62 -4.16
CA ARG A 204 -8.67 -9.42 -4.30
C ARG A 204 -9.90 -9.67 -5.16
N GLN A 205 -9.74 -10.37 -6.28
CA GLN A 205 -10.87 -10.72 -7.15
C GLN A 205 -11.84 -11.66 -6.44
N ALA A 206 -11.32 -12.69 -5.77
CA ALA A 206 -12.15 -13.62 -5.00
C ALA A 206 -12.94 -12.88 -3.89
N ALA A 207 -12.32 -11.92 -3.20
CA ALA A 207 -13.00 -11.13 -2.18
C ALA A 207 -14.08 -10.20 -2.78
N LEU A 208 -13.82 -9.62 -3.96
CA LEU A 208 -14.81 -8.83 -4.71
C LEU A 208 -16.00 -9.70 -5.14
N ASP A 209 -15.74 -10.90 -5.64
CA ASP A 209 -16.75 -11.85 -6.09
C ASP A 209 -17.66 -12.34 -4.95
N MET A 210 -17.16 -12.34 -3.72
CA MET A 210 -17.94 -12.67 -2.52
C MET A 210 -18.86 -11.55 -2.02
N LEU A 211 -18.69 -10.30 -2.47
CA LEU A 211 -19.59 -9.21 -2.10
C LEU A 211 -20.97 -9.42 -2.72
N THR A 212 -22.03 -9.16 -1.95
CA THR A 212 -23.36 -9.04 -2.53
C THR A 212 -23.47 -7.79 -3.40
N ASP A 213 -24.45 -7.73 -4.29
CA ASP A 213 -24.65 -6.53 -5.13
C ASP A 213 -25.00 -5.30 -4.28
N GLY A 214 -25.69 -5.51 -3.16
CA GLY A 214 -25.96 -4.46 -2.17
C GLY A 214 -24.69 -3.95 -1.51
N ASP A 215 -23.83 -4.84 -1.01
CA ASP A 215 -22.56 -4.46 -0.36
C ASP A 215 -21.62 -3.75 -1.34
N LEU A 216 -21.57 -4.24 -2.58
CA LEU A 216 -20.77 -3.62 -3.65
C LEU A 216 -21.29 -2.22 -3.97
N ALA A 217 -22.61 -2.03 -4.06
CA ALA A 217 -23.23 -0.73 -4.31
C ALA A 217 -22.98 0.27 -3.18
N VAL A 218 -23.11 -0.17 -1.92
CA VAL A 218 -22.82 0.65 -0.74
C VAL A 218 -21.35 1.06 -0.74
N LEU A 219 -20.43 0.11 -0.89
CA LEU A 219 -19.00 0.37 -0.89
C LEU A 219 -18.59 1.36 -1.99
N ALA A 220 -19.07 1.15 -3.21
CA ALA A 220 -18.77 2.06 -4.32
C ALA A 220 -19.36 3.45 -4.09
N GLY A 221 -20.58 3.53 -3.54
CA GLY A 221 -21.22 4.77 -3.13
C GLY A 221 -20.39 5.55 -2.10
N ASP A 222 -19.93 4.87 -1.05
CA ASP A 222 -19.07 5.45 -0.01
C ASP A 222 -17.75 5.98 -0.60
N ARG A 223 -17.12 5.21 -1.50
CA ARG A 223 -15.88 5.61 -2.18
C ARG A 223 -16.09 6.83 -3.09
N LEU A 224 -17.20 6.88 -3.83
CA LEU A 224 -17.57 8.03 -4.65
C LEU A 224 -17.84 9.27 -3.81
N GLN A 225 -18.59 9.13 -2.71
CA GLN A 225 -18.88 10.25 -1.82
C GLN A 225 -17.60 10.80 -1.18
N ALA A 226 -16.69 9.93 -0.73
CA ALA A 226 -15.39 10.33 -0.20
C ALA A 226 -14.54 11.06 -1.25
N MET A 227 -14.49 10.53 -2.48
CA MET A 227 -13.78 11.16 -3.60
C MET A 227 -14.35 12.54 -3.95
N GLY A 228 -15.68 12.67 -4.00
CA GLY A 228 -16.35 13.95 -4.25
C GLY A 228 -16.06 15.02 -3.20
N LYS A 229 -15.96 14.64 -1.91
CA LYS A 229 -15.55 15.56 -0.84
C LYS A 229 -14.11 16.04 -1.03
N THR A 230 -13.21 15.15 -1.45
CA THR A 230 -11.80 15.52 -1.71
C THR A 230 -11.67 16.45 -2.91
N LEU A 231 -12.37 16.17 -4.01
CA LEU A 231 -12.33 17.01 -5.22
C LEU A 231 -12.84 18.43 -4.94
N ARG A 232 -14.00 18.56 -4.28
CA ARG A 232 -14.54 19.89 -3.91
C ARG A 232 -13.59 20.71 -3.03
N ARG A 233 -12.88 20.05 -2.12
CA ARG A 233 -11.88 20.72 -1.29
C ARG A 233 -10.70 21.21 -2.13
N GLN A 234 -10.24 20.39 -3.08
CA GLN A 234 -9.14 20.77 -3.97
C GLN A 234 -9.53 21.95 -4.87
N GLU A 235 -10.76 21.96 -5.39
CA GLU A 235 -11.31 23.08 -6.17
C GLU A 235 -11.31 24.38 -5.34
N GLN A 236 -11.81 24.33 -4.09
CA GLN A 236 -11.80 25.48 -3.18
C GLN A 236 -10.38 25.98 -2.83
N ASP A 237 -9.46 25.05 -2.57
CA ASP A 237 -8.06 25.41 -2.25
C ASP A 237 -7.37 26.05 -3.47
N GLN A 238 -7.71 25.62 -4.69
CA GLN A 238 -7.22 26.22 -5.95
C GLN A 238 -7.78 27.63 -6.14
N GLU A 239 -9.09 27.83 -6.02
CA GLU A 239 -9.74 29.14 -6.12
C GLU A 239 -9.15 30.14 -5.11
N GLN A 240 -8.91 29.72 -3.86
CA GLN A 240 -8.27 30.57 -2.86
C GLN A 240 -6.83 30.91 -3.20
N THR A 241 -6.08 29.97 -3.77
CA THR A 241 -4.69 30.20 -4.19
C THR A 241 -4.64 31.20 -5.34
N GLU A 242 -5.52 31.07 -6.31
CA GLU A 242 -5.66 32.01 -7.44
C GLU A 242 -6.00 33.42 -6.94
N LEU A 243 -6.99 33.56 -6.05
CA LEU A 243 -7.34 34.85 -5.43
C LEU A 243 -6.18 35.49 -4.68
N ILE A 244 -5.37 34.71 -3.95
CA ILE A 244 -4.19 35.25 -3.24
C ILE A 244 -3.14 35.72 -4.25
N LEU A 245 -2.90 34.97 -5.32
CA LEU A 245 -1.96 35.35 -6.37
C LEU A 245 -2.40 36.62 -7.12
N GLU A 246 -3.70 36.75 -7.41
CA GLU A 246 -4.27 37.94 -8.04
C GLU A 246 -4.16 39.19 -7.17
N ASN A 247 -4.25 39.06 -5.84
CA ASN A 247 -4.13 40.18 -4.90
C ASN A 247 -2.67 40.53 -4.54
N LEU A 248 -1.69 39.73 -4.96
CA LEU A 248 -0.25 39.98 -4.78
C LEU A 248 0.41 40.59 -6.04
N GLY A 249 -0.33 40.73 -7.14
CA GLY A 249 0.06 41.45 -8.37
C GLY A 249 -0.54 42.85 -8.44
#